data_AF-A0A667X9U0-F1
#
_entry.id   AF-A0A667X9U0-F1
#
_cell.length_a   1.000
_cell.length_b   1.000
_cell.length_c   1.000
_cell.angle_alpha   90.00
_cell.angle_beta   90.00
_cell.angle_gamma   90.00
#
_symmetry.space_group_name_H-M   'P 1'
#
loop_
_entity.id
_entity.type
_entity.pdbx_description
1 polymer ?
#
loop_
_entity_poly.entity_id
_entity_poly.type
_entity_poly.pdbx_seq_one_letter_code
_entity_poly.pdbx_strand_id
1 'polypeptide(L)'
;LLTPLKMHCNTCSLVTSSGQLTGSKRGEEIDQSECVIRMNDAPVAGYQRDVGRRTSLRVIAHSSLQRVLRSRQELLNSSQDTVFIFWGPSSCMRRDGKGQVYNNLRLVNQLLPKLQVYVISRIKMLKFDELFKKETGIDRKSSNSWLSTGWFTMAIALELCDRINVYGMVPPDFCRSSTHPSVPYHYYEPSGPDECSMYLSHERSRRGSHHRFITEKTVFANWARTLDVHFYQPDWKPSDVISTNSSHNPVLSGS
;
A
#
# COMPACT_ATOMS: atom_id res chain seq x y z
N LEU A 1 -10.14 -20.19 1.15
CA LEU A 1 -8.76 -19.74 1.46
C LEU A 1 -7.63 -20.46 0.69
N LEU A 2 -7.85 -21.57 -0.04
CA LEU A 2 -6.78 -22.34 -0.70
C LEU A 2 -6.67 -22.10 -2.21
N THR A 3 -7.71 -21.53 -2.82
CA THR A 3 -7.75 -21.22 -4.24
C THR A 3 -6.90 -19.97 -4.51
N PRO A 4 -6.08 -19.95 -5.58
CA PRO A 4 -5.44 -18.72 -6.04
C PRO A 4 -6.48 -17.65 -6.38
N LEU A 5 -6.16 -16.39 -6.10
CA LEU A 5 -6.96 -15.27 -6.57
C LEU A 5 -6.83 -15.17 -8.09
N LYS A 6 -7.96 -15.07 -8.79
CA LYS A 6 -8.02 -14.73 -10.22
C LYS A 6 -8.72 -13.39 -10.34
N MET A 7 -7.94 -12.35 -10.55
CA MET A 7 -8.41 -10.97 -10.68
C MET A 7 -7.43 -10.25 -11.61
N HIS A 8 -7.97 -9.44 -12.50
CA HIS A 8 -7.21 -8.54 -13.38
C HIS A 8 -8.10 -7.32 -13.64
N CYS A 9 -7.50 -6.14 -13.74
CA CYS A 9 -8.20 -4.90 -14.03
C CYS A 9 -7.35 -4.04 -14.96
N ASN A 10 -7.95 -3.39 -15.95
CA ASN A 10 -7.21 -2.50 -16.85
C ASN A 10 -6.71 -1.26 -16.10
N THR A 11 -7.52 -0.70 -15.20
CA THR A 11 -7.16 0.48 -14.42
C THR A 11 -7.57 0.33 -12.96
N CYS A 12 -6.61 0.56 -12.08
CA CYS A 12 -6.79 0.52 -10.64
C CYS A 12 -6.60 1.90 -10.01
N SER A 13 -7.49 2.27 -9.11
CA SER A 13 -7.26 3.34 -8.13
C SER A 13 -6.82 2.74 -6.82
N LEU A 14 -5.55 2.95 -6.43
CA LEU A 14 -4.99 2.57 -5.14
C LEU A 14 -5.11 3.77 -4.20
N VAL A 15 -6.02 3.69 -3.23
CA VAL A 15 -6.29 4.77 -2.28
C VAL A 15 -5.52 4.48 -1.00
N THR A 16 -4.56 5.34 -0.65
CA THR A 16 -3.86 5.23 0.63
C THR A 16 -4.77 5.65 1.80
N SER A 17 -4.21 5.62 3.00
CA SER A 17 -4.88 6.13 4.20
C SER A 17 -4.48 7.56 4.55
N SER A 18 -3.59 8.20 3.79
CA SER A 18 -2.97 9.48 4.15
C SER A 18 -3.99 10.63 4.32
N GLY A 19 -3.70 11.54 5.26
CA GLY A 19 -4.45 12.79 5.42
C GLY A 19 -4.39 13.73 4.22
N GLN A 20 -3.44 13.54 3.29
CA GLN A 20 -3.38 14.28 2.02
C GLN A 20 -4.66 14.17 1.17
N LEU A 21 -5.46 13.13 1.41
CA LEU A 21 -6.74 12.94 0.72
C LEU A 21 -7.83 13.92 1.19
N THR A 22 -7.70 14.49 2.39
CA THR A 22 -8.73 15.34 3.01
C THR A 22 -8.96 16.60 2.18
N GLY A 23 -10.22 16.84 1.77
CA GLY A 23 -10.60 17.98 0.95
C GLY A 23 -10.19 17.90 -0.52
N SER A 24 -9.64 16.78 -0.98
CA SER A 24 -9.20 16.57 -2.36
C SER A 24 -10.34 16.55 -3.38
N LYS A 25 -11.56 16.16 -2.96
CA LYS A 25 -12.74 16.00 -3.81
C LYS A 25 -12.57 15.04 -4.99
N ARG A 26 -11.64 14.08 -4.89
CA ARG A 26 -11.30 13.12 -5.94
C ARG A 26 -12.19 11.87 -5.95
N GLY A 27 -13.20 11.81 -5.10
CA GLY A 27 -13.98 10.59 -4.89
C GLY A 27 -14.66 10.04 -6.16
N GLU A 28 -15.19 10.93 -7.01
CA GLU A 28 -15.80 10.52 -8.28
C GLU A 28 -14.76 9.98 -9.27
N GLU A 29 -13.58 10.59 -9.34
CA GLU A 29 -12.48 10.14 -10.20
C GLU A 29 -11.93 8.78 -9.76
N ILE A 30 -11.75 8.58 -8.45
CA ILE A 30 -11.36 7.29 -7.87
C ILE A 30 -12.36 6.19 -8.27
N ASP A 31 -13.66 6.50 -8.18
CA ASP A 31 -14.73 5.55 -8.48
C ASP A 31 -14.90 5.26 -9.99
N GLN A 32 -14.21 5.96 -10.89
CA GLN A 32 -14.23 5.67 -12.33
C GLN A 32 -13.30 4.50 -12.72
N SER A 33 -12.33 4.16 -11.87
CA SER A 33 -11.43 3.02 -12.15
C SER A 33 -12.18 1.70 -12.12
N GLU A 34 -11.74 0.73 -12.92
CA GLU A 34 -12.33 -0.61 -12.92
C GLU A 34 -12.26 -1.23 -11.52
N CYS A 35 -11.08 -1.12 -10.88
CA CYS A 35 -10.84 -1.60 -9.53
C CYS A 35 -10.43 -0.48 -8.57
N VAL A 36 -11.01 -0.47 -7.38
CA VAL A 36 -10.60 0.43 -6.28
C VAL A 36 -9.99 -0.41 -5.15
N ILE A 37 -8.71 -0.16 -4.86
CA ILE A 37 -7.90 -0.88 -3.88
C ILE A 37 -7.74 -0.02 -2.62
N ARG A 38 -8.11 -0.57 -1.46
CA ARG A 38 -7.99 0.10 -0.15
C ARG A 38 -7.20 -0.74 0.84
N MET A 39 -6.81 -0.13 1.97
CA MET A 39 -6.00 -0.77 2.99
C MET A 39 -6.67 -0.78 4.35
N ASN A 40 -6.47 -1.88 5.09
CA ASN A 40 -6.83 -2.02 6.50
C ASN A 40 -8.27 -1.58 6.80
N ASP A 41 -8.46 -0.80 7.86
CA ASP A 41 -9.72 -0.26 8.36
C ASP A 41 -10.00 1.16 7.87
N ALA A 42 -9.36 1.61 6.78
CA ALA A 42 -9.61 2.92 6.20
C ALA A 42 -11.09 3.02 5.74
N PRO A 43 -11.89 3.91 6.35
CA PRO A 43 -13.34 3.95 6.14
C PRO A 43 -13.71 4.76 4.90
N VAL A 44 -14.84 4.41 4.30
CA VAL A 44 -15.42 5.19 3.19
C VAL A 44 -16.54 6.10 3.68
N ALA A 45 -17.31 5.62 4.65
CA ALA A 45 -18.43 6.36 5.20
C ALA A 45 -17.96 7.67 5.86
N GLY A 46 -18.52 8.80 5.43
CA GLY A 46 -18.15 10.14 5.89
C GLY A 46 -17.07 10.82 5.04
N TYR A 47 -16.37 10.07 4.16
CA TYR A 47 -15.24 10.56 3.37
C TYR A 47 -15.45 10.43 1.86
N GLN A 48 -16.65 10.03 1.42
CA GLN A 48 -16.95 9.63 0.04
C GLN A 48 -16.57 10.71 -1.00
N ARG A 49 -16.69 11.98 -0.64
CA ARG A 49 -16.34 13.10 -1.53
C ARG A 49 -14.86 13.09 -1.91
N ASP A 50 -14.01 12.72 -0.97
CA ASP A 50 -12.56 12.75 -1.12
C ASP A 50 -12.00 11.41 -1.56
N VAL A 51 -12.51 10.31 -0.99
CA VAL A 51 -11.91 8.98 -1.18
C VAL A 51 -12.75 8.03 -2.03
N GLY A 52 -13.92 8.46 -2.51
CA GLY A 52 -14.83 7.64 -3.32
C GLY A 52 -15.67 6.69 -2.47
N ARG A 53 -16.55 5.92 -3.12
CA ARG A 53 -17.51 4.99 -2.50
C ARG A 53 -17.16 3.54 -2.72
N ARG A 54 -16.48 3.22 -3.82
CA ARG A 54 -16.25 1.84 -4.26
C ARG A 54 -15.06 1.22 -3.52
N THR A 55 -15.12 -0.10 -3.33
CA THR A 55 -13.99 -0.93 -2.90
C THR A 55 -14.10 -2.27 -3.62
N SER A 56 -13.17 -2.54 -4.53
CA SER A 56 -13.09 -3.84 -5.23
C SER A 56 -12.15 -4.79 -4.49
N LEU A 57 -11.05 -4.26 -3.94
CA LEU A 57 -10.05 -5.04 -3.21
C LEU A 57 -9.63 -4.31 -1.93
N ARG A 58 -9.50 -5.04 -0.83
CA ARG A 58 -8.98 -4.52 0.44
C ARG A 58 -7.85 -5.40 0.97
N VAL A 59 -6.66 -4.80 1.14
CA VAL A 59 -5.47 -5.48 1.68
C VAL A 59 -5.33 -5.14 3.16
N ILE A 60 -5.28 -6.15 4.02
CA ILE A 60 -5.45 -5.99 5.47
C ILE A 60 -4.30 -6.66 6.21
N ALA A 61 -3.60 -5.90 7.05
CA ALA A 61 -2.63 -6.45 7.98
C ALA A 61 -3.32 -7.20 9.12
N HIS A 62 -2.67 -8.24 9.62
CA HIS A 62 -3.14 -9.05 10.74
C HIS A 62 -3.51 -8.21 11.98
N SER A 63 -2.77 -7.13 12.24
CA SER A 63 -3.00 -6.21 13.35
C SER A 63 -4.28 -5.37 13.20
N SER A 64 -4.79 -5.24 11.98
CA SER A 64 -6.02 -4.50 11.65
C SER A 64 -7.27 -5.38 11.66
N LEU A 65 -7.14 -6.71 11.78
CA LEU A 65 -8.26 -7.66 11.72
C LEU A 65 -9.40 -7.24 12.67
N GLN A 66 -9.08 -6.97 13.94
CA GLN A 66 -10.11 -6.67 14.93
C GLN A 66 -10.85 -5.35 14.62
N ARG A 67 -10.15 -4.33 14.09
CA ARG A 67 -10.79 -3.07 13.71
C ARG A 67 -11.69 -3.26 12.50
N VAL A 68 -11.22 -4.00 11.49
CA VAL A 68 -12.05 -4.35 10.32
C VAL A 68 -13.29 -5.15 10.72
N LEU A 69 -13.15 -6.15 11.60
CA LEU A 69 -14.30 -6.96 12.06
C LEU A 69 -15.27 -6.19 12.96
N ARG A 70 -14.84 -5.11 13.62
CA ARG A 70 -15.73 -4.21 14.36
C ARG A 70 -16.56 -3.34 13.41
N SER A 71 -16.00 -2.96 12.26
CA SER A 71 -16.73 -2.31 11.16
C SER A 71 -17.61 -3.32 10.39
N ARG A 72 -18.43 -4.09 11.12
CA ARG A 72 -19.30 -5.14 10.55
C ARG A 72 -20.17 -4.58 9.44
N GLN A 73 -20.63 -3.35 9.59
CA GLN A 73 -21.51 -2.72 8.62
C GLN A 73 -20.79 -2.44 7.30
N GLU A 74 -19.51 -2.04 7.29
CA GLU A 74 -18.75 -1.92 6.04
C GLU A 74 -18.45 -3.29 5.41
N LEU A 75 -18.19 -4.32 6.21
CA LEU A 75 -18.01 -5.69 5.69
C LEU A 75 -19.32 -6.24 5.09
N LEU A 76 -20.45 -6.01 5.74
CA LEU A 76 -21.76 -6.49 5.29
C LEU A 76 -22.32 -5.67 4.12
N ASN A 77 -21.99 -4.37 4.07
CA ASN A 77 -22.38 -3.47 2.98
C ASN A 77 -21.41 -3.53 1.80
N SER A 78 -20.25 -4.17 1.95
CA SER A 78 -19.36 -4.44 0.82
C SER A 78 -20.11 -5.27 -0.22
N SER A 79 -19.85 -5.02 -1.51
CA SER A 79 -20.49 -5.83 -2.55
C SER A 79 -20.03 -7.29 -2.39
N GLN A 80 -20.83 -8.24 -2.87
CA GLN A 80 -20.44 -9.64 -2.88
C GLN A 80 -19.14 -9.88 -3.71
N ASP A 81 -18.77 -8.90 -4.52
CA ASP A 81 -17.57 -8.91 -5.37
C ASP A 81 -16.33 -8.33 -4.68
N THR A 82 -16.45 -7.73 -3.50
CA THR A 82 -15.29 -7.18 -2.78
C THR A 82 -14.38 -8.31 -2.30
N VAL A 83 -13.11 -8.25 -2.72
CA VAL A 83 -12.05 -9.18 -2.31
C VAL A 83 -11.31 -8.65 -1.09
N PHE A 84 -11.09 -9.51 -0.10
CA PHE A 84 -10.34 -9.19 1.12
C PHE A 84 -9.08 -10.06 1.20
N ILE A 85 -7.90 -9.44 1.14
CA ILE A 85 -6.62 -10.14 1.24
C ILE A 85 -5.97 -9.81 2.60
N PHE A 86 -5.75 -10.83 3.42
CA PHE A 86 -5.10 -10.69 4.72
C PHE A 86 -3.64 -11.13 4.69
N TRP A 87 -2.76 -10.38 5.36
CA TRP A 87 -1.34 -10.69 5.49
C TRP A 87 -0.87 -10.57 6.94
N GLY A 88 0.17 -11.31 7.31
CA GLY A 88 0.69 -11.28 8.68
C GLY A 88 1.86 -12.20 8.92
N PRO A 89 2.48 -12.12 10.12
CA PRO A 89 3.56 -13.01 10.51
C PRO A 89 3.08 -14.46 10.55
N SER A 90 3.99 -15.38 10.24
CA SER A 90 3.66 -16.81 10.20
C SER A 90 3.13 -17.33 11.53
N SER A 91 3.52 -16.76 12.68
CA SER A 91 3.03 -17.13 14.01
C SER A 91 1.51 -16.92 14.17
N CYS A 92 0.96 -15.83 13.62
CA CYS A 92 -0.47 -15.52 13.68
C CYS A 92 -1.28 -16.18 12.57
N MET A 93 -0.63 -16.57 11.47
CA MET A 93 -1.25 -17.11 10.26
C MET A 93 -1.14 -18.64 10.12
N ARG A 94 -0.74 -19.34 11.19
CA ARG A 94 -0.58 -20.80 11.19
C ARG A 94 -1.93 -21.51 10.99
N ARG A 95 -1.90 -22.65 10.31
CA ARG A 95 -3.08 -23.48 10.01
C ARG A 95 -3.28 -24.66 10.96
N ASP A 96 -2.35 -24.86 11.88
CA ASP A 96 -2.32 -25.94 12.87
C ASP A 96 -3.22 -25.69 14.09
N GLY A 97 -4.19 -24.76 13.96
CA GLY A 97 -5.03 -24.33 15.07
C GLY A 97 -4.38 -23.33 16.03
N LYS A 98 -3.07 -23.03 15.91
CA LYS A 98 -2.40 -22.05 16.79
C LYS A 98 -2.34 -20.63 16.20
N GLY A 99 -2.69 -20.46 14.93
CA GLY A 99 -2.71 -19.16 14.26
C GLY A 99 -3.99 -18.40 14.57
N GLN A 100 -3.98 -17.54 15.59
CA GLN A 100 -5.18 -16.82 16.04
C GLN A 100 -5.88 -16.04 14.91
N VAL A 101 -5.13 -15.38 14.04
CA VAL A 101 -5.69 -14.59 12.93
C VAL A 101 -6.27 -15.53 11.86
N TYR A 102 -5.54 -16.60 11.49
CA TYR A 102 -6.07 -17.58 10.53
C TYR A 102 -7.34 -18.26 11.03
N ASN A 103 -7.42 -18.60 12.32
CA ASN A 103 -8.60 -19.20 12.94
C ASN A 103 -9.81 -18.26 12.88
N ASN A 104 -9.62 -16.98 13.17
CA ASN A 104 -10.69 -15.98 13.05
C ASN A 104 -11.15 -15.84 11.59
N LEU A 105 -10.22 -15.78 10.63
CA LEU A 105 -10.57 -15.71 9.21
C LEU A 105 -11.31 -16.96 8.72
N ARG A 106 -10.94 -18.14 9.23
CA ARG A 106 -11.68 -19.38 8.95
C ARG A 106 -13.12 -19.28 9.46
N LEU A 107 -13.34 -18.74 10.66
CA LEU A 107 -14.68 -18.53 11.20
C LEU A 107 -15.47 -17.50 10.37
N VAL A 108 -14.86 -16.37 9.99
CA VAL A 108 -15.48 -15.37 9.11
C VAL A 108 -15.91 -15.99 7.79
N ASN A 109 -15.05 -16.79 7.16
CA ASN A 109 -15.38 -17.48 5.91
C ASN A 109 -16.51 -18.52 6.07
N GLN A 110 -16.72 -19.06 7.27
CA GLN A 110 -17.85 -19.96 7.56
C GLN A 110 -19.15 -19.19 7.79
N LEU A 111 -19.09 -18.07 8.50
CA LEU A 111 -20.26 -17.24 8.82
C LEU A 111 -20.73 -16.39 7.64
N LEU A 112 -19.81 -15.96 6.79
CA LEU A 112 -20.04 -15.07 5.66
C LEU A 112 -19.48 -15.70 4.38
N PRO A 113 -20.04 -16.82 3.90
CA PRO A 113 -19.47 -17.60 2.79
C PRO A 113 -19.47 -16.86 1.45
N LYS A 114 -20.27 -15.77 1.33
CA LYS A 114 -20.26 -14.90 0.16
C LYS A 114 -19.10 -13.90 0.14
N LEU A 115 -18.44 -13.65 1.27
CA LEU A 115 -17.27 -12.79 1.31
C LEU A 115 -16.06 -13.52 0.71
N GLN A 116 -15.39 -12.83 -0.20
CA GLN A 116 -14.20 -13.35 -0.86
C GLN A 116 -12.96 -13.09 -0.01
N VAL A 117 -12.67 -14.02 0.90
CA VAL A 117 -11.54 -13.91 1.83
C VAL A 117 -10.33 -14.71 1.34
N TYR A 118 -9.17 -14.07 1.31
CA TYR A 118 -7.89 -14.63 0.91
C TYR A 118 -6.82 -14.32 1.96
N VAL A 119 -5.79 -15.17 2.00
CA VAL A 119 -4.61 -14.97 2.85
C VAL A 119 -3.36 -15.04 2.00
N ILE A 120 -2.42 -14.12 2.20
CA ILE A 120 -1.11 -14.20 1.54
C ILE A 120 -0.38 -15.43 2.05
N SER A 121 0.01 -16.32 1.14
CA SER A 121 0.70 -17.56 1.50
C SER A 121 2.09 -17.30 2.06
N ARG A 122 2.64 -18.23 2.85
CA ARG A 122 4.02 -18.12 3.35
C ARG A 122 5.04 -17.94 2.23
N ILE A 123 4.87 -18.64 1.12
CA ILE A 123 5.76 -18.54 -0.05
C ILE A 123 5.67 -17.13 -0.65
N LYS A 124 4.46 -16.58 -0.80
CA LYS A 124 4.26 -15.24 -1.35
C LYS A 124 4.81 -14.14 -0.43
N MET A 125 4.66 -14.30 0.90
CA MET A 125 5.32 -13.43 1.88
C MET A 125 6.84 -13.39 1.70
N LEU A 126 7.48 -14.55 1.50
CA LEU A 126 8.92 -14.62 1.23
C LEU A 126 9.30 -13.94 -0.10
N LYS A 127 8.47 -14.08 -1.14
CA LYS A 127 8.69 -13.36 -2.41
C LYS A 127 8.61 -11.85 -2.25
N PHE A 128 7.70 -11.33 -1.41
CA PHE A 128 7.64 -9.90 -1.11
C PHE A 128 8.85 -9.42 -0.30
N ASP A 129 9.36 -10.23 0.64
CA ASP A 129 10.61 -9.95 1.35
C ASP A 129 11.80 -9.90 0.38
N GLU A 130 11.92 -10.85 -0.55
CA GLU A 130 12.98 -10.89 -1.56
C GLU A 130 12.87 -9.74 -2.58
N LEU A 131 11.65 -9.37 -2.99
CA LEU A 131 11.45 -8.20 -3.85
C LEU A 131 11.98 -6.93 -3.15
N PHE A 132 11.63 -6.72 -1.88
CA PHE A 132 12.12 -5.56 -1.14
C PHE A 132 13.65 -5.55 -1.06
N LYS A 133 14.25 -6.70 -0.75
CA LYS A 133 15.71 -6.85 -0.69
C LYS A 133 16.37 -6.56 -2.04
N LYS A 134 15.79 -7.04 -3.14
CA LYS A 134 16.29 -6.78 -4.50
C LYS A 134 16.24 -5.29 -4.85
N GLU A 135 15.15 -4.62 -4.51
CA GLU A 135 14.93 -3.20 -4.85
C GLU A 135 15.75 -2.24 -3.98
N THR A 136 16.08 -2.63 -2.75
CA THR A 136 16.69 -1.72 -1.76
C THR A 136 18.11 -2.11 -1.35
N GLY A 137 18.52 -3.36 -1.60
CA GLY A 137 19.72 -3.96 -1.01
C GLY A 137 19.59 -4.26 0.49
N ILE A 138 18.44 -3.99 1.11
CA ILE A 138 18.23 -4.13 2.56
C ILE A 138 17.44 -5.41 2.84
N ASP A 139 18.00 -6.27 3.69
CA ASP A 139 17.25 -7.41 4.21
C ASP A 139 16.33 -6.96 5.35
N ARG A 140 15.03 -7.22 5.20
CA ARG A 140 14.02 -6.88 6.21
C ARG A 140 14.33 -7.52 7.56
N LYS A 141 14.79 -8.77 7.57
CA LYS A 141 15.08 -9.52 8.81
C LYS A 141 16.31 -8.95 9.49
N SER A 142 17.37 -8.63 8.74
CA SER A 142 18.59 -8.06 9.32
C SER A 142 18.37 -6.63 9.85
N SER A 143 17.49 -5.86 9.21
CA SER A 143 17.12 -4.50 9.62
C SER A 143 16.02 -4.44 10.69
N ASN A 144 15.54 -5.59 11.17
CA ASN A 144 14.46 -5.77 12.13
C ASN A 144 13.20 -4.94 11.82
N SER A 145 12.91 -4.74 10.53
CA SER A 145 11.78 -3.93 10.07
C SER A 145 10.60 -4.80 9.63
N TRP A 146 9.44 -4.17 9.46
CA TRP A 146 8.29 -4.75 8.80
C TRP A 146 7.97 -3.99 7.52
N LEU A 147 7.57 -4.71 6.47
CA LEU A 147 7.01 -4.10 5.28
C LEU A 147 5.63 -3.53 5.64
N SER A 148 5.31 -2.35 5.12
CA SER A 148 4.02 -1.73 5.37
C SER A 148 2.91 -2.45 4.59
N THR A 149 1.65 -2.19 4.98
CA THR A 149 0.51 -2.62 4.13
C THR A 149 0.57 -1.96 2.75
N GLY A 150 1.13 -0.76 2.65
CA GLY A 150 1.36 -0.07 1.38
C GLY A 150 2.28 -0.86 0.45
N TRP A 151 3.37 -1.44 0.97
CA TRP A 151 4.25 -2.32 0.20
C TRP A 151 3.50 -3.52 -0.37
N PHE A 152 2.79 -4.27 0.46
CA PHE A 152 2.01 -5.42 0.00
C PHE A 152 0.95 -5.01 -1.03
N THR A 153 0.29 -3.88 -0.81
CA THR A 153 -0.77 -3.39 -1.71
C THR A 153 -0.20 -2.97 -3.06
N MET A 154 0.93 -2.27 -3.09
CA MET A 154 1.57 -1.85 -4.33
C MET A 154 2.09 -3.05 -5.12
N ALA A 155 2.75 -4.00 -4.45
CA ALA A 155 3.24 -5.21 -5.10
C ALA A 155 2.11 -6.11 -5.63
N ILE A 156 0.97 -6.17 -4.92
CA ILE A 156 -0.23 -6.85 -5.42
C ILE A 156 -0.83 -6.10 -6.62
N ALA A 157 -0.94 -4.77 -6.55
CA ALA A 157 -1.50 -3.97 -7.64
C ALA A 157 -0.70 -4.12 -8.94
N LEU A 158 0.64 -4.21 -8.87
CA LEU A 158 1.49 -4.48 -10.03
C LEU A 158 1.23 -5.83 -10.71
N GLU A 159 0.67 -6.80 -10.00
CA GLU A 159 0.33 -8.12 -10.56
C GLU A 159 -1.11 -8.18 -11.09
N LEU A 160 -1.97 -7.24 -10.68
CA LEU A 160 -3.39 -7.26 -10.99
C LEU A 160 -3.82 -6.20 -12.00
N CYS A 161 -3.03 -5.13 -12.16
CA CYS A 161 -3.45 -3.91 -12.84
C CYS A 161 -2.51 -3.55 -13.99
N ASP A 162 -3.07 -3.19 -15.14
CA ASP A 162 -2.26 -2.68 -16.25
C ASP A 162 -1.80 -1.23 -15.98
N ARG A 163 -2.71 -0.40 -15.44
CA ARG A 163 -2.45 0.96 -14.96
C ARG A 163 -2.81 1.13 -13.49
N ILE A 164 -1.98 1.86 -12.74
CA ILE A 164 -2.22 2.15 -11.32
C ILE A 164 -2.20 3.67 -11.07
N ASN A 165 -3.33 4.20 -10.62
CA ASN A 165 -3.46 5.56 -10.11
C ASN A 165 -3.42 5.52 -8.58
N VAL A 166 -2.37 6.08 -7.98
CA VAL A 166 -2.13 6.07 -6.53
C VAL A 166 -2.56 7.41 -5.94
N TYR A 167 -3.48 7.40 -4.98
CA TYR A 167 -4.03 8.61 -4.35
C TYR A 167 -3.59 8.72 -2.89
N GLY A 168 -3.15 9.91 -2.47
CA GLY A 168 -2.77 10.19 -1.09
C GLY A 168 -1.35 9.72 -0.77
N MET A 169 -0.41 9.75 -1.72
CA MET A 169 0.96 9.35 -1.48
C MET A 169 1.90 10.49 -1.83
N VAL A 170 2.63 11.02 -0.85
CA VAL A 170 3.67 12.02 -1.06
C VAL A 170 4.95 11.42 -1.67
N PRO A 171 5.78 12.21 -2.38
CA PRO A 171 7.07 11.73 -2.88
C PRO A 171 8.05 11.40 -1.73
N PRO A 172 9.10 10.60 -1.98
CA PRO A 172 10.01 10.10 -0.93
C PRO A 172 10.74 11.21 -0.16
N ASP A 173 10.99 12.35 -0.79
CA ASP A 173 11.71 13.50 -0.26
C ASP A 173 10.80 14.58 0.35
N PHE A 174 9.47 14.40 0.31
CA PHE A 174 8.49 15.38 0.79
C PHE A 174 8.77 15.91 2.21
N CYS A 175 9.05 15.00 3.14
CA CYS A 175 9.31 15.32 4.54
C CYS A 175 10.73 15.84 4.82
N ARG A 176 11.54 16.11 3.80
CA ARG A 176 12.87 16.75 3.96
C ARG A 176 12.75 18.26 3.96
N SER A 177 11.76 18.83 3.27
CA SER A 177 11.52 20.27 3.26
C SER A 177 10.88 20.71 4.56
N SER A 178 11.22 21.89 5.08
CA SER A 178 10.51 22.49 6.23
C SER A 178 9.21 23.19 5.83
N THR A 179 8.91 23.29 4.54
CA THR A 179 7.75 24.06 4.01
C THR A 179 6.54 23.20 3.64
N HIS A 180 6.58 21.89 3.90
CA HIS A 180 5.44 21.04 3.57
C HIS A 180 4.24 21.34 4.49
N PRO A 181 2.99 21.24 3.98
CA PRO A 181 1.81 21.27 4.84
C PRO A 181 1.86 20.15 5.89
N SER A 182 1.48 20.47 7.12
CA SER A 182 1.23 19.44 8.14
C SER A 182 -0.18 18.90 7.94
N VAL A 183 -0.29 17.57 7.85
CA VAL A 183 -1.55 16.85 7.70
C VAL A 183 -1.54 15.64 8.64
N PRO A 184 -2.70 15.16 9.11
CA PRO A 184 -2.76 13.94 9.90
C PRO A 184 -2.25 12.74 9.09
N TYR A 185 -1.66 11.76 9.77
CA TYR A 185 -1.19 10.52 9.16
C TYR A 185 -2.31 9.74 8.48
N HIS A 186 -3.53 9.81 9.04
CA HIS A 186 -4.72 9.23 8.43
C HIS A 186 -5.82 10.27 8.19
N TYR A 187 -6.49 10.21 7.03
CA TYR A 187 -7.60 11.14 6.72
C TYR A 187 -8.80 10.99 7.67
N TYR A 188 -8.94 9.82 8.32
CA TYR A 188 -10.03 9.49 9.21
C TYR A 188 -9.68 9.64 10.70
N GLU A 189 -8.49 10.16 11.00
CA GLU A 189 -8.03 10.45 12.35
C GLU A 189 -7.47 11.89 12.38
N PRO A 190 -8.33 12.93 12.32
CA PRO A 190 -7.88 14.32 12.23
C PRO A 190 -7.06 14.78 13.44
N SER A 191 -7.27 14.16 14.60
CA SER A 191 -6.47 14.37 15.83
C SER A 191 -5.30 13.38 15.97
N GLY A 192 -5.00 12.62 14.92
CA GLY A 192 -3.93 11.64 14.88
C GLY A 192 -2.53 12.29 14.77
N PRO A 193 -1.47 11.47 14.75
CA PRO A 193 -0.11 11.99 14.59
C PRO A 193 0.07 12.67 13.22
N ASP A 194 0.99 13.63 13.15
CA ASP A 194 1.40 14.25 11.89
C ASP A 194 2.05 13.22 10.93
N GLU A 195 1.72 13.32 9.64
CA GLU A 195 2.15 12.37 8.60
C GLU A 195 3.68 12.25 8.52
N CYS A 196 4.38 13.38 8.40
CA CYS A 196 5.83 13.37 8.24
C CYS A 196 6.55 12.94 9.51
N SER A 197 6.05 13.35 10.67
CA SER A 197 6.52 12.89 11.97
C SER A 197 6.43 11.36 12.07
N MET A 198 5.32 10.77 11.61
CA MET A 198 5.15 9.32 11.60
C MET A 198 6.13 8.63 10.62
N TYR A 199 6.25 9.15 9.40
CA TYR A 199 7.18 8.61 8.40
C TYR A 199 8.63 8.64 8.89
N LEU A 200 9.10 9.77 9.39
CA LEU A 200 10.47 9.94 9.85
C LEU A 200 10.78 9.10 11.10
N SER A 201 9.84 9.02 12.05
CA SER A 201 9.99 8.20 13.25
C SER A 201 10.15 6.71 12.91
N HIS A 202 9.30 6.18 12.03
CA HIS A 202 9.39 4.78 11.61
C HIS A 202 10.63 4.52 10.75
N GLU A 203 10.93 5.42 9.80
CA GLU A 203 12.08 5.28 8.91
C GLU A 203 13.41 5.22 9.69
N ARG A 204 13.55 6.00 10.78
CA ARG A 204 14.79 6.08 11.55
C ARG A 204 14.89 5.03 12.66
N SER A 205 13.77 4.41 13.04
CA SER A 205 13.78 3.45 14.14
C SER A 205 14.63 2.21 13.83
N ARG A 206 15.18 1.65 14.91
CA ARG A 206 15.94 0.38 14.94
C ARG A 206 15.39 -0.60 15.98
N ARG A 207 14.29 -0.25 16.67
CA ARG A 207 13.69 -1.04 17.75
C ARG A 207 12.16 -1.05 17.60
N GLY A 208 11.53 -2.17 17.94
CA GLY A 208 10.09 -2.34 17.88
C GLY A 208 9.55 -2.63 16.47
N SER A 209 8.23 -2.54 16.30
CA SER A 209 7.57 -2.73 15.00
C SER A 209 7.57 -1.41 14.24
N HIS A 210 8.59 -1.20 13.42
CA HIS A 210 8.71 -0.03 12.55
C HIS A 210 8.69 -0.43 11.07
N HIS A 211 8.46 0.56 10.22
CA HIS A 211 8.37 0.42 8.76
C HIS A 211 9.43 1.29 8.08
N ARG A 212 9.76 0.98 6.84
CA ARG A 212 10.66 1.82 6.02
C ARG A 212 9.83 2.61 5.00
N PHE A 213 8.93 3.46 5.48
CA PHE A 213 7.97 4.16 4.63
C PHE A 213 8.61 5.01 3.52
N ILE A 214 9.74 5.66 3.79
CA ILE A 214 10.45 6.50 2.82
C ILE A 214 11.25 5.62 1.85
N THR A 215 11.87 4.55 2.36
CA THR A 215 12.55 3.57 1.51
C THR A 215 11.56 2.91 0.54
N GLU A 216 10.39 2.46 1.02
CA GLU A 216 9.32 1.89 0.20
C GLU A 216 8.84 2.87 -0.88
N LYS A 217 8.59 4.14 -0.52
CA LYS A 217 8.23 5.18 -1.50
C LYS A 217 9.30 5.40 -2.56
N THR A 218 10.59 5.32 -2.20
CA THR A 218 11.69 5.41 -3.16
C THR A 218 11.59 4.30 -4.21
N VAL A 219 11.27 3.08 -3.79
CA VAL A 219 11.04 1.96 -4.71
C VAL A 219 9.83 2.21 -5.60
N PHE A 220 8.72 2.71 -5.05
CA PHE A 220 7.52 3.02 -5.85
C PHE A 220 7.79 4.11 -6.90
N ALA A 221 8.57 5.13 -6.54
CA ALA A 221 9.04 6.14 -7.48
C ALA A 221 9.92 5.53 -8.58
N ASN A 222 10.76 4.53 -8.26
CA ASN A 222 11.55 3.82 -9.26
C ASN A 222 10.67 2.99 -10.21
N TRP A 223 9.68 2.26 -9.69
CA TRP A 223 8.72 1.50 -10.50
C TRP A 223 7.93 2.41 -11.45
N ALA A 224 7.51 3.58 -10.99
CA ALA A 224 6.79 4.55 -11.81
C ALA A 224 7.63 5.17 -12.95
N ARG A 225 8.94 4.95 -13.01
CA ARG A 225 9.75 5.35 -14.17
C ARG A 225 9.62 4.40 -15.36
N THR A 226 9.21 3.16 -15.12
CA THR A 226 9.20 2.11 -16.15
C THR A 226 7.83 1.43 -16.30
N LEU A 227 6.95 1.58 -15.31
CA LEU A 227 5.61 1.00 -15.27
C LEU A 227 4.56 2.12 -15.28
N ASP A 228 3.33 1.80 -15.68
CA ASP A 228 2.22 2.76 -15.80
C ASP A 228 1.60 3.09 -14.43
N VAL A 229 2.37 3.78 -13.58
CA VAL A 229 2.03 4.17 -12.21
C VAL A 229 2.03 5.69 -12.08
N HIS A 230 0.91 6.25 -11.63
CA HIS A 230 0.69 7.69 -11.50
C HIS A 230 0.35 8.06 -10.06
N PHE A 231 0.83 9.21 -9.56
CA PHE A 231 0.58 9.64 -8.19
C PHE A 231 -0.22 10.94 -8.14
N TYR A 232 -1.19 10.96 -7.22
CA TYR A 232 -2.13 12.05 -7.01
C TYR A 232 -2.27 12.35 -5.51
N GLN A 233 -2.52 13.62 -5.19
CA GLN A 233 -2.70 14.15 -3.83
C GLN A 233 -1.50 13.85 -2.90
N PRO A 234 -0.39 14.61 -3.05
CA PRO A 234 -0.14 15.61 -4.11
C PRO A 234 0.14 14.96 -5.47
N ASP A 235 -0.06 15.70 -6.54
CA ASP A 235 0.29 15.25 -7.90
C ASP A 235 1.82 15.34 -8.07
N TRP A 236 2.48 14.23 -8.40
CA TRP A 236 3.92 14.19 -8.67
C TRP A 236 4.30 13.04 -9.60
N LYS A 237 5.49 13.15 -10.20
CA LYS A 237 6.12 12.11 -11.00
C LYS A 237 7.60 11.99 -10.63
N PRO A 238 8.19 10.79 -10.68
CA PRO A 238 9.63 10.64 -10.47
C PRO A 238 10.39 11.42 -11.54
N SER A 239 11.49 12.08 -11.15
CA SER A 239 12.38 12.74 -12.12
C SER A 239 12.96 11.72 -13.10
N ASP A 240 13.07 12.12 -14.36
CA ASP A 240 13.71 11.32 -15.40
C ASP A 240 15.15 10.99 -15.00
N VAL A 241 15.61 9.77 -15.32
CA VAL A 241 17.02 9.44 -15.17
C VAL A 241 17.78 10.27 -16.19
N ILE A 242 18.54 11.27 -15.73
CA ILE A 242 19.46 12.00 -16.60
C ILE A 242 20.46 10.96 -17.14
N SER A 243 20.30 10.56 -18.40
CA SER A 243 21.30 9.80 -19.12
C SER A 243 22.52 10.72 -19.27
N THR A 244 23.50 10.57 -18.39
CA THR A 244 24.82 11.16 -18.60
C THR A 244 25.50 10.43 -19.76
N ASN A 245 25.12 10.77 -21.00
CA ASN A 245 25.94 10.52 -22.15
C ASN A 245 27.10 11.53 -22.12
N SER A 246 28.10 11.25 -21.30
CA SER A 246 29.41 11.90 -21.42
C SER A 246 30.10 11.32 -22.65
N SER A 247 29.83 11.92 -23.82
CA SER A 247 30.65 11.80 -25.01
C SER A 247 32.01 12.47 -24.74
N HIS A 248 32.94 11.70 -24.17
CA HIS A 248 34.36 12.02 -24.27
C HIS A 248 34.82 11.78 -25.71
N ASN A 249 34.83 12.84 -26.51
CA ASN A 249 35.65 12.88 -27.72
C ASN A 249 37.11 13.10 -27.30
N PRO A 250 38.07 12.23 -27.68
CA PRO A 250 39.47 12.54 -27.52
C PRO A 250 39.85 13.64 -28.50
N VAL A 251 40.37 14.75 -27.96
CA VAL A 251 41.03 15.79 -28.76
C VAL A 251 42.33 15.19 -29.29
N LEU A 252 42.39 14.99 -30.61
CA LEU A 252 43.64 14.81 -31.35
C LEU A 252 44.38 16.15 -31.37
N SER A 253 45.44 16.25 -30.56
CA SER A 253 46.43 17.32 -30.69
C SER A 253 47.34 17.01 -31.89
N GLY A 254 47.14 17.74 -32.98
CA GLY A 254 48.14 17.88 -34.04
C GLY A 254 48.97 19.14 -33.80
N SER A 255 50.30 18.97 -33.74
CA SER A 255 51.38 19.86 -34.21
C SER A 255 52.68 19.40 -33.55
#